data_AF-A0A9X9QRH2-F1
#
_entry.id   AF-A0A9X9QRH2-F1
#
_cell.length_a   1.000
_cell.length_b   1.000
_cell.length_c   1.000
_cell.angle_alpha   90.00
_cell.angle_beta   90.00
_cell.angle_gamma   90.00
#
_symmetry.space_group_name_H-M   'P 1'
#
loop_
_entity.id
_entity.type
_entity.pdbx_description
1 polymer ?
#
loop_
_entity_poly.entity_id
_entity_poly.type
_entity_poly.pdbx_seq_one_letter_code
_entity_poly.pdbx_strand_id
1 'polypeptide(L)'
;MADITIDQLATQTFYQVPEIFFTRIQHNEDGYVKLTSPYVSLSSDAKLAYGALYNRCKLSISSFQKGNRDYVDENGAVFLIFTVTDLMLLLDKGKMKVTQIKKDLQEHGLLREVRQGLNKPNRLYLQLVDSSLEVAEYYDAEGELFKKVNAFGKVIFQKEEISQKTAETLGNSGSPFFGRPKSGRQKVHKMDAIKTEKSQTESDDTNRYQDEIPLSTLSDSDAFQMGRHGFLSTQTIQRLSLFGKEAKLLENKIYQAKRQIEKDYSHLLQNQEIIYGEVWSQELEREVDKLIFKIKTGENEGKPIKNISGYFYKMMVHFWKMALLIEKEQGFVSLANQSEYTKQYSEECPSLIAYYYPDKLSERKLNQYLTALQMEV
;
A
#
# COMPACT_ATOMS: atom_id res chain seq x y z
N MET A 1 3.00 34.24 24.66
CA MET A 1 3.68 33.16 23.91
C MET A 1 4.21 32.19 24.93
N ALA A 2 4.01 30.89 24.72
CA ALA A 2 4.57 29.85 25.59
C ALA A 2 5.83 29.31 24.90
N ASP A 3 6.91 29.17 25.65
CA ASP A 3 8.13 28.54 25.16
C ASP A 3 7.92 27.03 25.05
N ILE A 4 8.58 26.42 24.06
CA ILE A 4 8.56 24.97 23.88
C ILE A 4 9.29 24.33 25.07
N THR A 5 8.59 23.52 25.85
CA THR A 5 9.19 22.76 26.97
C THR A 5 9.66 21.39 26.51
N ILE A 6 10.57 20.78 27.29
CA ILE A 6 11.16 19.46 26.97
C ILE A 6 10.08 18.38 26.79
N ASP A 7 9.01 18.44 27.60
CA ASP A 7 7.91 17.46 27.54
C ASP A 7 6.95 17.72 26.36
N GLN A 8 6.89 18.94 25.83
CA GLN A 8 6.01 19.28 24.70
C GLN A 8 6.49 18.68 23.37
N LEU A 9 7.80 18.47 23.20
CA LEU A 9 8.35 17.83 22.01
C LEU A 9 7.83 16.40 21.81
N ALA A 10 7.48 15.69 22.89
CA ALA A 10 6.93 14.34 22.84
C ALA A 10 5.43 14.28 22.48
N THR A 11 4.71 15.40 22.57
CA THR A 11 3.24 15.45 22.35
C THR A 11 2.83 16.13 21.04
N GLN A 12 3.76 16.84 20.39
CA GLN A 12 3.48 17.52 19.12
C GLN A 12 3.63 16.58 17.92
N THR A 13 2.70 16.71 16.96
CA THR A 13 2.74 15.96 15.70
C THR A 13 3.05 16.90 14.54
N PHE A 14 3.90 16.45 13.61
CA PHE A 14 4.37 17.27 12.49
C PHE A 14 4.20 16.53 11.17
N TYR A 15 3.95 17.28 10.10
CA TYR A 15 4.09 16.77 8.74
C TYR A 15 5.57 16.72 8.36
N GLN A 16 6.02 15.57 7.87
CA GLN A 16 7.40 15.38 7.44
C GLN A 16 7.53 15.78 5.97
N VAL A 17 8.40 16.74 5.69
CA VAL A 17 8.75 17.15 4.33
C VAL A 17 10.21 16.78 4.07
N PRO A 18 10.53 16.06 2.98
CA PRO A 18 11.91 15.70 2.64
C PRO A 18 12.82 16.92 2.47
N GLU A 19 14.00 16.88 3.09
CA GLU A 19 14.98 17.98 3.04
C GLU A 19 15.48 18.28 1.62
N ILE A 20 15.60 17.25 0.77
CA ILE A 20 16.03 17.36 -0.62
C ILE A 20 15.08 18.24 -1.48
N PHE A 21 13.87 18.55 -0.99
CA PHE A 21 12.98 19.52 -1.63
C PHE A 21 13.46 20.97 -1.45
N PHE A 22 14.44 21.21 -0.59
CA PHE A 22 14.95 22.53 -0.28
C PHE A 22 16.43 22.62 -0.65
N THR A 23 16.85 23.82 -1.02
CA THR A 23 18.26 24.14 -1.11
C THR A 23 18.83 24.24 0.30
N ARG A 24 19.90 23.50 0.58
CA ARG A 24 20.65 23.59 1.85
C ARG A 24 22.02 24.20 1.59
N ILE A 25 22.40 25.18 2.40
CA ILE A 25 23.65 25.91 2.25
C ILE A 25 24.51 25.66 3.48
N GLN A 26 25.77 25.31 3.27
CA GLN A 26 26.77 25.11 4.31
C GLN A 26 27.95 26.04 4.01
N HIS A 27 28.21 27.00 4.90
CA HIS A 27 29.31 27.94 4.76
C HIS A 27 30.60 27.39 5.36
N ASN A 28 31.70 27.63 4.66
CA ASN A 28 33.06 27.30 5.08
C ASN A 28 33.95 28.56 4.98
N GLU A 29 35.18 28.50 5.52
CA GLU A 29 36.12 29.64 5.47
C GLU A 29 36.42 30.12 4.03
N ASP A 30 36.40 29.19 3.06
CA ASP A 30 36.74 29.46 1.66
C ASP A 30 35.52 29.62 0.72
N GLY A 31 34.30 29.74 1.26
CA GLY A 31 33.07 29.88 0.46
C GLY A 31 31.87 29.11 1.01
N TYR A 32 31.13 28.42 0.14
CA TYR A 32 29.98 27.61 0.58
C TYR A 32 29.65 26.42 -0.34
N VAL A 33 29.00 25.42 0.25
CA VAL A 33 28.43 24.28 -0.47
C VAL A 33 26.91 24.43 -0.48
N LYS A 34 26.33 24.31 -1.67
CA LYS A 34 24.89 24.33 -1.90
C LYS A 34 24.42 22.95 -2.37
N LEU A 35 23.61 22.30 -1.56
CA LEU A 35 22.94 21.06 -1.90
C LEU A 35 21.62 21.40 -2.60
N THR A 36 21.42 20.89 -3.81
CA THR A 36 20.25 21.17 -4.65
C THR A 36 19.76 19.91 -5.35
N SER A 37 18.53 19.94 -5.86
CA SER A 37 17.92 18.84 -6.61
C SER A 37 16.85 19.38 -7.59
N PRO A 38 16.36 18.55 -8.52
CA PRO A 38 15.20 18.88 -9.34
C PRO A 38 13.93 19.15 -8.50
N TYR A 39 13.84 18.66 -7.27
CA TYR A 39 12.68 18.90 -6.41
C TYR A 39 12.63 20.31 -5.81
N VAL A 40 13.73 21.07 -5.90
CA VAL A 40 13.77 22.46 -5.40
C VAL A 40 12.73 23.33 -6.11
N SER A 41 12.46 23.07 -7.40
CA SER A 41 11.46 23.79 -8.20
C SER A 41 10.00 23.50 -7.86
N LEU A 42 9.72 22.51 -7.01
CA LEU A 42 8.36 22.29 -6.50
C LEU A 42 7.84 23.56 -5.84
N SER A 43 6.55 23.84 -6.06
CA SER A 43 5.88 24.90 -5.31
C SER A 43 5.84 24.57 -3.81
N SER A 44 5.86 25.60 -2.95
CA SER A 44 5.78 25.41 -1.49
C SER A 44 4.55 24.60 -1.08
N ASP A 45 3.41 24.84 -1.75
CA ASP A 45 2.19 24.06 -1.52
C ASP A 45 2.36 22.60 -1.93
N ALA A 46 3.08 22.28 -3.01
CA ALA A 46 3.36 20.90 -3.40
C ALA A 46 4.28 20.19 -2.40
N LYS A 47 5.30 20.88 -1.88
CA LYS A 47 6.17 20.35 -0.81
C LYS A 47 5.37 19.98 0.44
N LEU A 48 4.48 20.87 0.88
CA LEU A 48 3.58 20.61 2.01
C LEU A 48 2.56 19.51 1.71
N ALA A 49 1.99 19.49 0.50
CA ALA A 49 1.04 18.47 0.08
C ALA A 49 1.69 17.08 0.07
N TYR A 50 2.94 16.95 -0.39
CA TYR A 50 3.69 15.71 -0.29
C TYR A 50 3.80 15.24 1.17
N GLY A 51 4.17 16.14 2.10
CA GLY A 51 4.27 15.78 3.51
C GLY A 51 2.93 15.37 4.13
N ALA A 52 1.83 16.04 3.76
CA ALA A 52 0.48 15.69 4.19
C ALA A 52 0.04 14.32 3.66
N LEU A 53 0.25 14.06 2.37
CA LEU A 53 -0.05 12.77 1.74
C LEU A 53 0.84 11.65 2.28
N TYR A 54 2.11 11.93 2.55
CA TYR A 54 3.02 10.97 3.16
C TYR A 54 2.55 10.54 4.56
N ASN A 55 2.07 11.49 5.37
CA ASN A 55 1.46 11.17 6.65
C ASN A 55 0.20 10.30 6.49
N ARG A 56 -0.62 10.54 5.46
CA ARG A 56 -1.75 9.65 5.13
C ARG A 56 -1.29 8.26 4.71
N CYS A 57 -0.22 8.14 3.91
CA CYS A 57 0.39 6.85 3.59
C CYS A 57 0.87 6.12 4.84
N LYS A 58 1.48 6.81 5.82
CA LYS A 58 1.85 6.19 7.10
C LYS A 58 0.65 5.64 7.86
N LEU A 59 -0.47 6.36 7.86
CA LEU A 59 -1.71 5.87 8.47
C LEU A 59 -2.23 4.64 7.72
N SER A 60 -2.19 4.62 6.38
CA SER A 60 -2.53 3.44 5.59
C SER A 60 -1.61 2.25 5.88
N ILE A 61 -0.30 2.47 6.05
CA ILE A 61 0.67 1.44 6.45
C ILE A 61 0.36 0.93 7.87
N SER A 62 0.13 1.82 8.83
CA SER A 62 -0.22 1.44 10.20
C SER A 62 -1.53 0.66 10.23
N SER A 63 -2.51 1.08 9.42
CA SER A 63 -3.78 0.36 9.23
C SER A 63 -3.54 -1.04 8.67
N PHE A 64 -2.64 -1.17 7.68
CA PHE A 64 -2.22 -2.47 7.14
C PHE A 64 -1.51 -3.36 8.15
N GLN A 65 -0.61 -2.82 8.96
CA GLN A 65 0.04 -3.55 10.04
C GLN A 65 -0.97 -4.03 11.10
N LYS A 66 -2.07 -3.30 11.28
CA LYS A 66 -3.21 -3.70 12.12
C LYS A 66 -4.20 -4.64 11.42
N GLY A 67 -3.86 -5.15 10.22
CA GLY A 67 -4.64 -6.14 9.47
C GLY A 67 -5.53 -5.59 8.35
N ASN A 68 -5.65 -4.27 8.18
CA ASN A 68 -6.54 -3.65 7.19
C ASN A 68 -5.87 -3.50 5.80
N ARG A 69 -6.45 -4.08 4.75
CA ARG A 69 -5.90 -4.06 3.38
C ARG A 69 -6.56 -3.07 2.43
N ASP A 70 -7.41 -2.16 2.91
CA ASP A 70 -8.26 -1.27 2.10
C ASP A 70 -7.47 -0.28 1.23
N TYR A 71 -6.25 0.06 1.66
CA TYR A 71 -5.36 1.04 1.01
C TYR A 71 -4.06 0.43 0.50
N VAL A 72 -4.02 -0.89 0.33
CA VAL A 72 -2.88 -1.63 -0.19
C VAL A 72 -3.32 -2.50 -1.36
N ASP A 73 -2.70 -2.28 -2.52
CA ASP A 73 -3.05 -2.99 -3.75
C ASP A 73 -2.55 -4.44 -3.77
N GLU A 74 -2.68 -5.12 -4.90
CA GLU A 74 -2.27 -6.52 -5.06
C GLU A 74 -0.76 -6.72 -4.88
N ASN A 75 0.05 -5.71 -5.17
CA ASN A 75 1.51 -5.77 -5.14
C ASN A 75 2.09 -5.30 -3.80
N GLY A 76 1.24 -5.01 -2.81
CA GLY A 76 1.70 -4.46 -1.53
C GLY A 76 1.97 -2.96 -1.56
N ALA A 77 1.63 -2.26 -2.65
CA ALA A 77 1.83 -0.82 -2.75
C ALA A 77 0.65 -0.06 -2.12
N VAL A 78 1.00 0.92 -1.28
CA VAL A 78 0.02 1.79 -0.62
C VAL A 78 -0.53 2.80 -1.61
N PHE A 79 -1.86 2.96 -1.62
CA PHE A 79 -2.53 3.98 -2.41
C PHE A 79 -3.51 4.79 -1.55
N LEU A 80 -3.85 5.96 -2.04
CA LEU A 80 -4.81 6.88 -1.44
C LEU A 80 -6.03 6.98 -2.36
N ILE A 81 -7.23 6.97 -1.77
CA ILE A 81 -8.48 7.31 -2.46
C ILE A 81 -8.83 8.73 -2.03
N PHE A 82 -8.41 9.70 -2.83
CA PHE A 82 -8.72 11.11 -2.60
C PHE A 82 -9.34 11.70 -3.86
N THR A 83 -10.56 12.19 -3.73
CA THR A 83 -11.17 13.05 -4.74
C THR A 83 -10.51 14.43 -4.71
N VAL A 84 -10.76 15.24 -5.74
CA VAL A 84 -10.31 16.64 -5.74
C VAL A 84 -10.89 17.38 -4.53
N THR A 85 -12.12 17.08 -4.12
CA THR A 85 -12.75 17.67 -2.93
C THR A 85 -12.02 17.28 -1.65
N ASP A 86 -11.61 16.02 -1.50
CA ASP A 86 -10.86 15.56 -0.33
C ASP A 86 -9.50 16.26 -0.22
N LEU A 87 -8.83 16.48 -1.35
CA LEU A 87 -7.57 17.23 -1.40
C LEU A 87 -7.77 18.72 -1.10
N MET A 88 -8.89 19.30 -1.52
CA MET A 88 -9.24 20.68 -1.17
C MET A 88 -9.41 20.84 0.35
N LEU A 89 -10.09 19.88 0.99
CA LEU A 89 -10.26 19.85 2.44
C LEU A 89 -8.94 19.60 3.18
N LEU A 90 -8.13 18.65 2.71
CA LEU A 90 -6.86 18.30 3.35
C LEU A 90 -5.85 19.46 3.31
N LEU A 91 -5.77 20.17 2.19
CA LEU A 91 -4.78 21.21 1.95
C LEU A 91 -5.29 22.62 2.24
N ASP A 92 -6.59 22.77 2.50
CA ASP A 92 -7.29 24.06 2.59
C ASP A 92 -6.99 24.96 1.39
N LYS A 93 -7.29 24.44 0.20
CA LYS A 93 -7.06 25.12 -1.10
C LYS A 93 -8.23 24.96 -2.05
N GLY A 94 -8.41 25.95 -2.91
CA GLY A 94 -9.38 25.90 -4.01
C GLY A 94 -9.03 24.86 -5.08
N LYS A 95 -10.04 24.41 -5.81
CA LYS A 95 -9.95 23.36 -6.86
C LYS A 95 -8.81 23.57 -7.86
N MET A 96 -8.67 24.79 -8.39
CA MET A 96 -7.62 25.11 -9.38
C MET A 96 -6.23 24.89 -8.81
N LYS A 97 -6.01 25.35 -7.57
CA LYS A 97 -4.74 25.23 -6.87
C LYS A 97 -4.42 23.78 -6.54
N VAL A 98 -5.40 23.00 -6.08
CA VAL A 98 -5.25 21.55 -5.87
C VAL A 98 -4.87 20.82 -7.15
N THR A 99 -5.47 21.20 -8.28
CA THR A 99 -5.16 20.59 -9.58
C THR A 99 -3.73 20.90 -9.99
N GLN A 100 -3.26 22.13 -9.77
CA GLN A 100 -1.88 22.53 -10.02
C GLN A 100 -0.90 21.79 -9.11
N ILE A 101 -1.20 21.66 -7.82
CA ILE A 101 -0.38 20.90 -6.85
C ILE A 101 -0.24 19.44 -7.31
N LYS A 102 -1.34 18.81 -7.73
CA LYS A 102 -1.32 17.43 -8.21
C LYS A 102 -0.44 17.28 -9.44
N LYS A 103 -0.56 18.21 -10.39
CA LYS A 103 0.25 18.26 -11.61
C LYS A 103 1.74 18.45 -11.29
N ASP A 104 2.06 19.38 -10.39
CA ASP A 104 3.44 19.67 -9.96
C ASP A 104 4.12 18.42 -9.37
N LEU A 105 3.42 17.70 -8.48
CA LEU A 105 3.90 16.43 -7.94
C LEU A 105 4.05 15.33 -9.02
N GLN A 106 3.14 15.27 -9.99
CA GLN A 106 3.20 14.32 -11.11
C GLN A 106 4.39 14.60 -12.04
N GLU A 107 4.63 15.86 -12.39
CA GLU A 107 5.74 16.28 -13.27
C GLU A 107 7.11 15.97 -12.67
N HIS A 108 7.23 16.03 -11.34
CA HIS A 108 8.46 15.64 -10.63
C HIS A 108 8.52 14.14 -10.28
N GLY A 109 7.56 13.34 -10.76
CA GLY A 109 7.55 11.89 -10.51
C GLY A 109 7.22 11.49 -9.07
N LEU A 110 6.69 12.40 -8.25
CA LEU A 110 6.36 12.18 -6.83
C LEU A 110 4.94 11.67 -6.61
N LEU A 111 4.08 11.70 -7.62
CA LEU A 111 2.71 11.21 -7.53
C LEU A 111 2.31 10.50 -8.82
N ARG A 112 1.73 9.31 -8.70
CA ARG A 112 1.16 8.54 -9.82
C ARG A 112 -0.33 8.34 -9.60
N GLU A 113 -1.13 8.50 -10.64
CA GLU A 113 -2.58 8.33 -10.57
C GLU A 113 -3.04 7.21 -11.50
N VAL A 114 -3.85 6.29 -10.98
CA VAL A 114 -4.36 5.13 -11.71
C VAL A 114 -5.88 5.16 -11.73
N ARG A 115 -6.44 5.14 -12.95
CA ARG A 115 -7.89 5.07 -13.15
C ARG A 115 -8.41 3.65 -12.90
N GLN A 116 -9.47 3.52 -12.10
CA GLN A 116 -10.02 2.23 -11.66
C GLN A 116 -11.25 1.75 -12.47
N GLY A 117 -11.63 2.49 -13.52
CA GLY A 117 -12.83 2.22 -14.33
C GLY A 117 -13.96 3.22 -14.06
N LEU A 118 -15.14 2.95 -14.62
CA LEU A 118 -16.33 3.79 -14.44
C LEU A 118 -16.86 3.69 -13.00
N ASN A 119 -17.31 4.81 -12.43
CA ASN A 119 -17.86 4.93 -11.08
C ASN A 119 -16.94 4.54 -9.90
N LYS A 120 -15.63 4.32 -10.14
CA LYS A 120 -14.64 4.13 -9.07
C LYS A 120 -13.69 5.32 -9.00
N PRO A 121 -13.37 5.83 -7.79
CA PRO A 121 -12.39 6.89 -7.66
C PRO A 121 -11.00 6.39 -8.10
N ASN A 122 -10.17 7.31 -8.57
CA ASN A 122 -8.80 7.00 -8.95
C ASN A 122 -7.96 6.63 -7.71
N ARG A 123 -7.00 5.72 -7.88
CA ARG A 123 -5.98 5.43 -6.87
C ARG A 123 -4.80 6.38 -7.08
N LEU A 124 -4.39 7.07 -6.01
CA LEU A 124 -3.21 7.92 -5.99
C LEU A 124 -2.07 7.20 -5.26
N TYR A 125 -0.91 7.10 -5.90
CA TYR A 125 0.28 6.46 -5.36
C TYR A 125 1.36 7.52 -5.16
N LEU A 126 1.65 7.86 -3.91
CA LEU A 126 2.78 8.72 -3.58
C LEU A 126 4.07 7.94 -3.88
N GLN A 127 4.99 8.56 -4.60
CA GLN A 127 6.28 7.96 -4.94
C GLN A 127 7.35 8.40 -3.93
N LEU A 128 8.34 7.53 -3.72
CA LEU A 128 9.49 7.86 -2.90
C LEU A 128 10.36 8.91 -3.59
N VAL A 129 11.05 9.71 -2.80
CA VAL A 129 12.01 10.69 -3.31
C VAL A 129 13.29 9.98 -3.72
N ASP A 130 13.79 10.31 -4.91
CA ASP A 130 15.07 9.78 -5.37
C ASP A 130 16.21 10.65 -4.84
N SER A 131 16.88 10.17 -3.79
CA SER A 131 18.03 10.85 -3.18
C SER A 131 19.25 10.91 -4.10
N SER A 132 19.32 10.06 -5.15
CA SER A 132 20.43 10.08 -6.10
C SER A 132 20.46 11.33 -6.99
N LEU A 133 19.34 12.06 -7.04
CA LEU A 133 19.20 13.32 -7.77
C LEU A 133 19.76 14.53 -7.01
N GLU A 134 20.23 14.37 -5.78
CA GLU A 134 20.90 15.45 -5.06
C GLU A 134 22.27 15.75 -5.68
N VAL A 135 22.58 17.04 -5.74
CA VAL A 135 23.83 17.55 -6.29
C VAL A 135 24.43 18.59 -5.35
N ALA A 136 25.72 18.43 -5.06
CA ALA A 136 26.51 19.38 -4.30
C ALA A 136 27.23 20.36 -5.26
N GLU A 137 26.90 21.64 -5.14
CA GLU A 137 27.51 22.75 -5.86
C GLU A 137 28.46 23.49 -4.90
N TYR A 138 29.74 23.60 -5.26
CA TYR A 138 30.77 24.26 -4.46
C TYR A 138 31.10 25.62 -5.04
N TYR A 139 30.98 26.65 -4.20
CA TYR A 139 31.20 28.04 -4.52
C TYR A 139 32.37 28.59 -3.69
N ASP A 140 33.19 29.44 -4.30
CA ASP A 140 34.27 30.15 -3.60
C ASP A 140 33.72 31.34 -2.79
N ALA A 141 34.62 32.05 -2.10
CA ALA A 141 34.28 33.22 -1.27
C ALA A 141 33.65 34.35 -2.09
N GLU A 142 33.97 34.44 -3.38
CA GLU A 142 33.42 35.40 -4.33
C GLU A 142 32.04 34.97 -4.89
N GLY A 143 31.60 33.73 -4.60
CA GLY A 143 30.32 33.20 -5.01
C GLY A 143 30.32 32.57 -6.42
N GLU A 144 31.48 32.25 -6.97
CA GLU A 144 31.64 31.59 -8.26
C GLU A 144 31.64 30.07 -8.11
N LEU A 145 30.85 29.38 -8.94
CA LEU A 145 30.78 27.92 -8.95
C LEU A 145 32.08 27.33 -9.51
N PHE A 146 32.79 26.55 -8.71
CA PHE A 146 34.04 25.90 -9.15
C PHE A 146 33.96 24.37 -9.20
N LYS A 147 32.99 23.73 -8.55
CA LYS A 147 32.83 22.27 -8.59
C LYS A 147 31.37 21.83 -8.40
N LYS A 148 30.96 20.77 -9.09
CA LYS A 148 29.64 20.13 -8.95
C LYS A 148 29.81 18.63 -8.87
N VAL A 149 29.18 18.01 -7.87
CA VAL A 149 29.32 16.57 -7.57
C VAL A 149 27.94 15.95 -7.37
N ASN A 150 27.67 14.82 -8.03
CA ASN A 150 26.40 14.11 -7.81
C ASN A 150 26.36 13.40 -6.45
N ALA A 151 25.20 12.85 -6.08
CA ALA A 151 25.00 12.09 -4.85
C ALA A 151 25.98 10.91 -4.64
N PHE A 152 26.60 10.38 -5.71
CA PHE A 152 27.57 9.28 -5.66
C PHE A 152 29.03 9.74 -5.57
N GLY A 153 29.29 11.04 -5.42
CA GLY A 153 30.65 11.57 -5.35
C GLY A 153 31.32 11.76 -6.73
N LYS A 154 30.60 11.51 -7.84
CA LYS A 154 31.13 11.72 -9.19
C LYS A 154 31.10 13.22 -9.53
N VAL A 155 32.25 13.74 -9.92
CA VAL A 155 32.38 15.11 -10.41
C VAL A 155 31.65 15.25 -11.75
N ILE A 156 30.68 16.16 -11.78
CA ILE A 156 29.89 16.51 -12.98
C ILE A 156 30.51 17.72 -13.67
N PHE A 157 31.07 18.63 -12.87
CA PHE A 157 31.72 19.85 -13.33
C PHE A 157 32.85 20.20 -12.36
N GLN A 158 33.97 20.66 -12.90
CA GLN A 158 35.06 21.27 -12.14
C GLN A 158 35.70 22.34 -13.01
N LYS A 159 35.84 23.55 -12.46
CA LYS A 159 36.57 24.64 -13.08
C LYS A 159 38.06 24.28 -13.00
N GLU A 160 38.73 24.23 -14.14
CA GLU A 160 40.18 24.05 -14.17
C GLU A 160 40.83 25.24 -13.46
N GLU A 161 41.61 24.98 -12.41
CA GLU A 161 42.47 26.01 -11.84
C GLU A 161 43.45 26.46 -12.92
N ILE A 162 43.49 27.76 -13.18
CA ILE A 162 44.64 28.36 -13.85
C ILE A 162 45.78 28.29 -12.83
N SER A 163 46.43 27.12 -12.71
CA SER A 163 47.74 27.08 -12.12
C SER A 163 48.63 27.97 -12.99
N GLN A 164 49.16 29.05 -12.41
CA GLN A 164 50.35 29.71 -12.93
C GLN A 164 51.50 28.70 -12.92
N LYS A 165 51.51 27.78 -13.87
CA LYS A 165 52.73 27.09 -14.26
C LYS A 165 53.53 28.11 -15.05
N THR A 166 54.57 28.61 -14.40
CA THR A 166 55.77 29.16 -15.03
C THR A 166 56.01 28.50 -16.38
N ALA A 167 56.12 29.33 -17.42
CA ALA A 167 56.41 28.91 -18.77
C ALA A 167 57.67 28.04 -18.80
N GLU A 168 57.52 26.77 -19.19
CA GLU A 168 58.62 26.01 -19.76
C GLU A 168 58.53 26.14 -21.29
N THR A 169 59.70 26.47 -21.84
CA THR A 169 59.95 26.89 -23.21
C THR A 169 59.59 25.86 -24.27
N LEU A 170 59.18 26.39 -25.43
CA LEU A 170 58.87 25.70 -26.68
C LEU A 170 59.91 24.66 -27.10
N GLY A 171 59.41 23.48 -27.50
CA GLY A 171 59.94 22.71 -28.62
C GLY A 171 59.06 22.94 -29.86
N ASN A 172 59.65 23.50 -30.92
CA ASN A 172 59.01 23.82 -32.20
C ASN A 172 58.38 22.60 -32.89
N SER A 173 57.11 22.71 -33.31
CA SER A 173 56.68 22.33 -34.68
C SER A 173 55.19 22.60 -34.91
N GLY A 174 54.85 23.43 -35.91
CA GLY A 174 53.56 23.41 -36.59
C GLY A 174 52.70 24.67 -36.42
N SER A 175 52.71 25.55 -37.43
CA SER A 175 51.88 26.75 -37.51
C SER A 175 50.38 26.46 -37.57
N PRO A 176 49.50 27.22 -36.89
CA PRO A 176 48.07 27.22 -37.17
C PRO A 176 47.73 28.24 -38.27
N PHE A 177 47.25 27.77 -39.42
CA PHE A 177 46.64 28.62 -40.44
C PHE A 177 45.23 29.05 -39.99
N PHE A 178 45.05 30.33 -39.66
CA PHE A 178 43.73 30.95 -39.57
C PHE A 178 43.22 31.26 -40.98
N GLY A 179 42.32 30.42 -41.50
CA GLY A 179 41.61 30.63 -42.76
C GLY A 179 40.09 30.70 -42.55
N ARG A 180 39.52 31.89 -42.75
CA ARG A 180 38.08 32.23 -42.69
C ARG A 180 37.26 31.40 -43.71
N PRO A 181 36.16 30.73 -43.35
CA PRO A 181 35.33 30.05 -44.35
C PRO A 181 34.53 31.08 -45.17
N LYS A 182 34.81 31.13 -46.48
CA LYS A 182 33.92 31.78 -47.46
C LYS A 182 32.88 30.77 -47.94
N SER A 183 31.63 31.22 -47.93
CA SER A 183 30.45 30.53 -48.47
C SER A 183 30.61 30.14 -49.94
N GLY A 184 30.27 28.89 -50.28
CA GLY A 184 30.19 28.37 -51.64
C GLY A 184 29.05 27.36 -51.75
N ARG A 185 28.09 27.64 -52.65
CA ARG A 185 26.86 26.86 -52.85
C ARG A 185 27.11 25.47 -53.48
N GLN A 186 26.19 24.56 -53.13
CA GLN A 186 26.09 23.14 -53.46
C GLN A 186 26.25 22.79 -54.95
N LYS A 187 26.84 21.61 -55.22
CA LYS A 187 26.63 20.85 -56.45
C LYS A 187 25.90 19.56 -56.16
N VAL A 188 24.74 19.44 -56.79
CA VAL A 188 23.88 18.25 -56.86
C VAL A 188 24.55 17.21 -57.73
N HIS A 189 24.64 15.96 -57.27
CA HIS A 189 24.80 14.80 -58.13
C HIS A 189 23.58 13.88 -58.02
N LYS A 190 23.19 13.40 -59.22
CA LYS A 190 21.91 12.83 -59.63
C LYS A 190 21.64 11.46 -59.02
N MET A 191 20.36 11.19 -58.78
CA MET A 191 19.81 9.88 -58.50
C MET A 191 19.73 9.05 -59.79
N ASP A 192 20.08 7.77 -59.69
CA ASP A 192 19.59 6.73 -60.60
C ASP A 192 18.47 5.96 -59.89
N ALA A 193 17.33 5.84 -60.58
CA ALA A 193 16.23 4.93 -60.26
C ALA A 193 16.46 3.61 -61.04
N ILE A 194 15.85 2.45 -60.81
CA ILE A 194 14.44 2.12 -60.54
C ILE A 194 14.41 0.63 -60.08
N LYS A 195 13.45 0.27 -59.20
CA LYS A 195 12.46 -0.85 -59.34
C LYS A 195 12.25 -1.64 -58.05
N THR A 196 11.08 -1.46 -57.45
CA THR A 196 10.45 -2.50 -56.63
C THR A 196 9.00 -2.62 -57.05
N GLU A 197 8.62 -3.82 -57.49
CA GLU A 197 7.26 -4.23 -57.80
C GLU A 197 6.45 -4.43 -56.52
N LYS A 198 5.12 -4.29 -56.66
CA LYS A 198 4.14 -4.51 -55.59
C LYS A 198 4.06 -5.98 -55.19
N SER A 199 3.88 -6.26 -53.90
CA SER A 199 3.12 -7.41 -53.40
C SER A 199 2.54 -7.08 -52.01
N GLN A 200 1.26 -7.38 -51.82
CA GLN A 200 0.52 -7.34 -50.55
C GLN A 200 0.89 -8.55 -49.69
N THR A 201 0.84 -8.37 -48.36
CA THR A 201 0.78 -9.32 -47.20
C THR A 201 1.69 -8.71 -46.11
N GLU A 202 1.43 -8.73 -44.80
CA GLU A 202 0.46 -9.39 -43.95
C GLU A 202 0.45 -8.61 -42.61
N SER A 203 -0.60 -8.82 -41.83
CA SER A 203 -0.72 -8.36 -40.46
C SER A 203 0.30 -9.05 -39.55
N ASP A 204 1.20 -8.30 -38.93
CA ASP A 204 2.05 -8.77 -37.82
C ASP A 204 1.90 -7.82 -36.63
N ASP A 205 1.74 -8.22 -35.37
CA ASP A 205 1.31 -9.45 -34.72
C ASP A 205 1.09 -9.02 -33.25
N THR A 206 -0.12 -9.17 -32.71
CA THR A 206 -0.48 -8.80 -31.32
C THR A 206 -0.46 -10.01 -30.39
N ASN A 207 0.59 -10.83 -30.44
CA ASN A 207 0.74 -11.99 -29.56
C ASN A 207 1.94 -11.85 -28.63
N ARG A 208 1.75 -11.10 -27.53
CA ARG A 208 2.64 -11.12 -26.34
C ARG A 208 2.01 -11.81 -25.12
N TYR A 209 0.86 -12.46 -25.31
CA TYR A 209 0.11 -13.15 -24.24
C TYR A 209 -0.10 -14.62 -24.61
N GLN A 210 0.98 -15.36 -24.88
CA GLN A 210 0.86 -16.81 -25.12
C GLN A 210 0.86 -17.64 -23.83
N ASP A 211 1.15 -17.03 -22.67
CA ASP A 211 1.24 -17.75 -21.39
C ASP A 211 0.11 -17.40 -20.38
N GLU A 212 -0.89 -16.59 -20.77
CA GLU A 212 -2.03 -16.35 -19.89
C GLU A 212 -3.02 -17.51 -19.99
N ILE A 213 -3.11 -18.27 -18.90
CA ILE A 213 -4.12 -19.30 -18.70
C ILE A 213 -5.49 -18.64 -18.92
N PRO A 214 -6.29 -19.07 -19.92
CA PRO A 214 -7.57 -18.45 -20.21
C PRO A 214 -8.47 -18.45 -18.97
N LEU A 215 -9.18 -17.34 -18.72
CA LEU A 215 -10.08 -17.22 -17.55
C LEU A 215 -11.12 -18.36 -17.47
N SER A 216 -11.41 -19.02 -18.60
CA SER A 216 -12.31 -20.16 -18.73
C SER A 216 -11.78 -21.49 -18.18
N THR A 217 -10.48 -21.60 -17.89
CA THR A 217 -9.90 -22.83 -17.30
C THR A 217 -9.77 -22.78 -15.77
N LEU A 218 -10.08 -21.64 -15.14
CA LEU A 218 -10.02 -21.50 -13.69
C LEU A 218 -11.28 -22.13 -13.05
N SER A 219 -11.10 -23.08 -12.13
CA SER A 219 -12.24 -23.67 -11.41
C SER A 219 -12.83 -22.68 -10.40
N ASP A 220 -14.11 -22.83 -10.06
CA ASP A 220 -14.75 -22.01 -9.00
C ASP A 220 -14.00 -22.13 -7.65
N SER A 221 -13.36 -23.26 -7.40
CA SER A 221 -12.56 -23.53 -6.21
C SER A 221 -11.25 -22.74 -6.22
N ASP A 222 -10.52 -22.77 -7.35
CA ASP A 222 -9.27 -22.03 -7.53
C ASP A 222 -9.52 -20.52 -7.52
N ALA A 223 -10.58 -20.08 -8.21
CA ALA A 223 -11.03 -18.69 -8.20
C ALA A 223 -11.37 -18.21 -6.78
N PHE A 224 -12.03 -19.08 -5.99
CA PHE A 224 -12.30 -18.79 -4.60
C PHE A 224 -10.98 -18.67 -3.81
N GLN A 225 -10.09 -19.67 -3.86
CA GLN A 225 -8.83 -19.68 -3.10
C GLN A 225 -7.88 -18.51 -3.43
N MET A 226 -7.91 -18.00 -4.67
CA MET A 226 -7.15 -16.82 -5.08
C MET A 226 -7.69 -15.49 -4.51
N GLY A 227 -8.86 -15.53 -3.85
CA GLY A 227 -9.51 -14.37 -3.26
C GLY A 227 -8.85 -13.86 -1.97
N ARG A 228 -9.26 -12.65 -1.56
CA ARG A 228 -8.95 -12.11 -0.23
C ARG A 228 -10.09 -12.44 0.73
N HIS A 229 -9.82 -13.24 1.76
CA HIS A 229 -10.82 -13.73 2.74
C HIS A 229 -10.55 -13.27 4.18
N GLY A 230 -10.05 -12.05 4.37
CA GLY A 230 -9.89 -11.42 5.69
C GLY A 230 -9.14 -12.29 6.71
N PHE A 231 -9.79 -12.55 7.86
CA PHE A 231 -9.25 -13.34 8.98
C PHE A 231 -9.36 -14.87 8.82
N LEU A 232 -9.90 -15.38 7.70
CA LEU A 232 -10.03 -16.82 7.50
C LEU A 232 -8.65 -17.46 7.26
N SER A 233 -8.37 -18.58 7.94
CA SER A 233 -7.14 -19.33 7.72
C SER A 233 -7.11 -19.94 6.31
N THR A 234 -5.91 -20.20 5.78
CA THR A 234 -5.73 -20.91 4.50
C THR A 234 -6.51 -22.23 4.47
N GLN A 235 -6.54 -22.94 5.60
CA GLN A 235 -7.27 -24.19 5.74
C GLN A 235 -8.79 -23.98 5.73
N THR A 236 -9.30 -22.94 6.40
CA THR A 236 -10.72 -22.55 6.30
C THR A 236 -11.11 -22.23 4.86
N ILE A 237 -10.26 -21.50 4.12
CA ILE A 237 -10.48 -21.17 2.71
C ILE A 237 -10.52 -22.45 1.86
N GLN A 238 -9.56 -23.36 2.07
CA GLN A 238 -9.56 -24.67 1.40
C GLN A 238 -10.84 -25.46 1.69
N ARG A 239 -11.29 -25.52 2.95
CA ARG A 239 -12.54 -26.19 3.34
C ARG A 239 -13.78 -25.55 2.70
N LEU A 240 -13.86 -24.22 2.68
CA LEU A 240 -14.96 -23.50 2.04
C LEU A 240 -14.95 -23.66 0.51
N SER A 241 -13.77 -23.76 -0.10
CA SER A 241 -13.62 -23.94 -1.55
C SER A 241 -14.23 -25.26 -2.06
N LEU A 242 -14.44 -26.24 -1.17
CA LEU A 242 -15.14 -27.50 -1.47
C LEU A 242 -16.62 -27.28 -1.83
N PHE A 243 -17.20 -26.14 -1.47
CA PHE A 243 -18.58 -25.78 -1.77
C PHE A 243 -18.74 -25.10 -3.16
N GLY A 244 -17.65 -24.94 -3.92
CA GLY A 244 -17.66 -24.37 -5.28
C GLY A 244 -18.31 -22.97 -5.31
N LYS A 245 -19.34 -22.79 -6.14
CA LYS A 245 -20.06 -21.51 -6.29
C LYS A 245 -20.66 -20.97 -4.99
N GLU A 246 -21.00 -21.86 -4.05
CA GLU A 246 -21.59 -21.49 -2.76
C GLU A 246 -20.52 -21.06 -1.73
N ALA A 247 -19.22 -21.26 -2.00
CA ALA A 247 -18.14 -20.91 -1.09
C ALA A 247 -18.19 -19.44 -0.68
N LYS A 248 -18.40 -18.53 -1.65
CA LYS A 248 -18.51 -17.10 -1.38
C LYS A 248 -19.78 -16.74 -0.60
N LEU A 249 -20.87 -17.47 -0.82
CA LEU A 249 -22.10 -17.28 -0.05
C LEU A 249 -21.88 -17.64 1.42
N LEU A 250 -21.23 -18.79 1.69
CA LEU A 250 -20.93 -19.24 3.04
C LEU A 250 -19.94 -18.30 3.74
N GLU A 251 -18.87 -17.88 3.06
CA GLU A 251 -17.96 -16.85 3.56
C GLU A 251 -18.73 -15.59 3.97
N ASN A 252 -19.63 -15.10 3.10
CA ASN A 252 -20.46 -13.94 3.41
C ASN A 252 -21.33 -14.16 4.66
N LYS A 253 -21.79 -15.39 4.94
CA LYS A 253 -22.55 -15.70 6.17
C LYS A 253 -21.69 -15.57 7.43
N ILE A 254 -20.40 -15.90 7.39
CA ILE A 254 -19.47 -15.69 8.51
C ILE A 254 -19.40 -14.21 8.85
N TYR A 255 -19.13 -13.36 7.85
CA TYR A 255 -19.02 -11.91 8.05
C TYR A 255 -20.35 -11.22 8.35
N GLN A 256 -21.46 -11.70 7.80
CA GLN A 256 -22.80 -11.20 8.12
C GLN A 256 -23.13 -11.46 9.58
N ALA A 257 -22.87 -12.68 10.08
CA ALA A 257 -23.12 -13.02 11.47
C ALA A 257 -22.25 -12.20 12.42
N LYS A 258 -20.95 -12.04 12.13
CA LYS A 258 -20.04 -11.20 12.93
C LYS A 258 -20.56 -9.77 13.06
N ARG A 259 -20.85 -9.13 11.93
CA ARG A 259 -21.36 -7.75 11.88
C ARG A 259 -22.70 -7.60 12.60
N GLN A 260 -23.56 -8.62 12.52
CA GLN A 260 -24.82 -8.62 13.23
C GLN A 260 -24.61 -8.63 14.75
N ILE A 261 -23.72 -9.50 15.26
CA ILE A 261 -23.40 -9.56 16.68
C ILE A 261 -22.74 -8.26 17.17
N GLU A 262 -21.76 -7.72 16.43
CA GLU A 262 -21.13 -6.44 16.78
C GLU A 262 -22.14 -5.28 16.84
N LYS A 263 -23.13 -5.29 15.95
CA LYS A 263 -24.21 -4.30 15.96
C LYS A 263 -25.14 -4.49 17.17
N ASP A 264 -25.60 -5.72 17.40
CA ASP A 264 -26.58 -6.04 18.46
C ASP A 264 -26.00 -5.81 19.86
N TYR A 265 -24.69 -6.04 20.02
CA TYR A 265 -23.97 -5.89 21.28
C TYR A 265 -22.97 -4.72 21.29
N SER A 266 -23.22 -3.69 20.46
CA SER A 266 -22.34 -2.52 20.33
C SER A 266 -22.06 -1.80 21.66
N HIS A 267 -22.99 -1.88 22.62
CA HIS A 267 -22.84 -1.34 23.97
C HIS A 267 -21.74 -2.03 24.79
N LEU A 268 -21.50 -3.34 24.57
CA LEU A 268 -20.40 -4.08 25.20
C LEU A 268 -19.05 -3.73 24.57
N LEU A 269 -19.04 -3.11 23.39
CA LEU A 269 -17.87 -2.84 22.55
C LEU A 269 -17.50 -1.34 22.57
N GLN A 270 -17.30 -0.76 23.76
CA GLN A 270 -16.88 0.65 23.91
C GLN A 270 -15.49 0.89 23.28
N ASN A 271 -15.19 2.14 22.87
CA ASN A 271 -13.89 2.56 22.28
C ASN A 271 -13.47 1.90 20.94
N GLN A 272 -14.41 1.72 19.99
CA GLN A 272 -14.11 1.13 18.67
C GLN A 272 -13.63 -0.34 18.73
N GLU A 273 -13.87 -1.04 19.84
CA GLU A 273 -13.59 -2.47 19.92
C GLU A 273 -14.49 -3.26 18.94
N ILE A 274 -13.89 -4.20 18.24
CA ILE A 274 -14.58 -5.18 17.39
C ILE A 274 -14.17 -6.56 17.85
N ILE A 275 -14.95 -7.59 17.50
CA ILE A 275 -14.52 -8.97 17.79
C ILE A 275 -13.31 -9.27 16.89
N TYR A 276 -12.20 -9.74 17.47
CA TYR A 276 -10.94 -9.91 16.73
C TYR A 276 -10.92 -11.25 15.99
N GLY A 277 -11.44 -11.27 14.76
CA GLY A 277 -11.64 -12.51 14.00
C GLY A 277 -10.38 -13.35 13.78
N GLU A 278 -9.20 -12.73 13.78
CA GLU A 278 -7.89 -13.39 13.64
C GLU A 278 -7.59 -14.35 14.80
N VAL A 279 -7.99 -13.98 16.02
CA VAL A 279 -7.86 -14.78 17.24
C VAL A 279 -8.70 -16.06 17.12
N TRP A 280 -9.80 -15.97 16.41
CA TRP A 280 -10.81 -17.01 16.25
C TRP A 280 -10.68 -17.85 14.97
N SER A 281 -9.63 -17.59 14.16
CA SER A 281 -9.40 -18.23 12.86
C SER A 281 -9.43 -19.77 12.90
N GLN A 282 -8.84 -20.39 13.93
CA GLN A 282 -8.86 -21.85 14.08
C GLN A 282 -10.22 -22.40 14.51
N GLU A 283 -10.95 -21.69 15.35
CA GLU A 283 -12.28 -22.15 15.77
C GLU A 283 -13.30 -22.00 14.63
N LEU A 284 -13.15 -20.99 13.78
CA LEU A 284 -13.90 -20.87 12.53
C LEU A 284 -13.67 -22.06 11.60
N GLU A 285 -12.43 -22.50 11.48
CA GLU A 285 -12.09 -23.71 10.73
C GLU A 285 -12.84 -24.93 11.26
N ARG A 286 -12.83 -25.14 12.58
CA ARG A 286 -13.55 -26.23 13.25
C ARG A 286 -15.06 -26.13 13.03
N GLU A 287 -15.63 -24.92 13.02
CA GLU A 287 -17.03 -24.73 12.70
C GLU A 287 -17.35 -25.08 11.24
N VAL A 288 -16.49 -24.72 10.28
CA VAL A 288 -16.65 -25.16 8.88
C VAL A 288 -16.54 -26.68 8.76
N ASP A 289 -15.61 -27.31 9.47
CA ASP A 289 -15.49 -28.78 9.52
C ASP A 289 -16.74 -29.42 10.13
N LYS A 290 -17.32 -28.84 11.19
CA LYS A 290 -18.61 -29.29 11.76
C LYS A 290 -19.75 -29.19 10.75
N LEU A 291 -19.79 -28.13 9.93
CA LEU A 291 -20.78 -28.02 8.85
C LEU A 291 -20.61 -29.17 7.85
N ILE A 292 -19.39 -29.37 7.34
CA ILE A 292 -19.09 -30.42 6.36
C ILE A 292 -19.48 -31.78 6.91
N PHE A 293 -19.12 -32.07 8.17
CA PHE A 293 -19.49 -33.31 8.84
C PHE A 293 -21.01 -33.49 8.89
N LYS A 294 -21.74 -32.46 9.34
CA LYS A 294 -23.21 -32.53 9.43
C LYS A 294 -23.92 -32.70 8.10
N ILE A 295 -23.39 -32.11 7.03
CA ILE A 295 -23.93 -32.31 5.68
C ILE A 295 -23.76 -33.77 5.28
N LYS A 296 -22.55 -34.32 5.40
CA LYS A 296 -22.25 -35.71 5.06
C LYS A 296 -23.06 -36.72 5.88
N THR A 297 -23.19 -36.51 7.19
CA THR A 297 -24.00 -37.39 8.04
C THR A 297 -25.49 -37.25 7.73
N GLY A 298 -25.98 -36.03 7.50
CA GLY A 298 -27.38 -35.79 7.14
C GLY A 298 -27.78 -36.41 5.80
N GLU A 299 -26.88 -36.41 4.82
CA GLU A 299 -27.05 -37.12 3.54
C GLU A 299 -27.13 -38.64 3.76
N ASN A 300 -26.21 -39.20 4.55
CA ASN A 300 -26.19 -40.64 4.87
C ASN A 300 -27.41 -41.10 5.69
N GLU A 301 -27.93 -40.26 6.58
CA GLU A 301 -29.11 -40.53 7.41
C GLU A 301 -30.45 -40.25 6.70
N GLY A 302 -30.42 -39.80 5.44
CA GLY A 302 -31.62 -39.43 4.68
C GLY A 302 -32.33 -38.16 5.19
N LYS A 303 -31.64 -37.34 5.99
CA LYS A 303 -32.12 -36.06 6.54
C LYS A 303 -31.21 -34.91 6.07
N PRO A 304 -31.15 -34.60 4.75
CA PRO A 304 -30.27 -33.56 4.24
C PRO A 304 -30.70 -32.18 4.76
N ILE A 305 -29.70 -31.32 4.99
CA ILE A 305 -29.94 -29.93 5.38
C ILE A 305 -30.51 -29.18 4.17
N LYS A 306 -31.82 -28.91 4.18
CA LYS A 306 -32.51 -28.23 3.07
C LYS A 306 -31.95 -26.84 2.75
N ASN A 307 -31.54 -26.08 3.76
CA ASN A 307 -30.98 -24.73 3.61
C ASN A 307 -29.64 -24.63 4.33
N ILE A 308 -28.57 -25.04 3.63
CA ILE A 308 -27.20 -25.04 4.16
C ILE A 308 -26.77 -23.63 4.58
N SER A 309 -27.02 -22.63 3.74
CA SER A 309 -26.65 -21.23 4.02
C SER A 309 -27.35 -20.68 5.28
N GLY A 310 -28.64 -20.94 5.44
CA GLY A 310 -29.41 -20.53 6.62
C GLY A 310 -29.01 -21.28 7.89
N TYR A 311 -28.74 -22.58 7.78
CA TYR A 311 -28.21 -23.38 8.89
C TYR A 311 -26.83 -22.86 9.32
N PHE A 312 -25.93 -22.64 8.37
CA PHE A 312 -24.58 -22.14 8.63
C PHE A 312 -24.60 -20.74 9.24
N TYR A 313 -25.47 -19.85 8.77
CA TYR A 313 -25.64 -18.53 9.36
C TYR A 313 -26.01 -18.60 10.85
N LYS A 314 -26.96 -19.48 11.24
CA LYS A 314 -27.30 -19.67 12.66
C LYS A 314 -26.12 -20.19 13.48
N MET A 315 -25.34 -21.11 12.91
CA MET A 315 -24.13 -21.62 13.53
C MET A 315 -23.10 -20.50 13.77
N MET A 316 -22.90 -19.63 12.79
CA MET A 316 -22.01 -18.47 12.88
C MET A 316 -22.52 -17.43 13.89
N VAL A 317 -23.82 -17.19 13.99
CA VAL A 317 -24.41 -16.28 15.00
C VAL A 317 -24.11 -16.80 16.41
N HIS A 318 -24.28 -18.11 16.65
CA HIS A 318 -23.95 -18.72 17.94
C HIS A 318 -22.44 -18.64 18.24
N PHE A 319 -21.61 -18.94 17.24
CA PHE A 319 -20.17 -18.83 17.33
C PHE A 319 -19.70 -17.43 17.75
N TRP A 320 -20.17 -16.39 17.06
CA TRP A 320 -19.76 -15.02 17.37
C TRP A 320 -20.27 -14.51 18.71
N LYS A 321 -21.40 -15.04 19.22
CA LYS A 321 -21.84 -14.79 20.60
C LYS A 321 -20.88 -15.41 21.64
N MET A 322 -20.41 -16.63 21.41
CA MET A 322 -19.40 -17.25 22.26
C MET A 322 -18.09 -16.48 22.21
N ALA A 323 -17.66 -16.07 21.01
CA ALA A 323 -16.45 -15.27 20.83
C ALA A 323 -16.52 -13.95 21.59
N LEU A 324 -17.64 -13.24 21.49
CA LEU A 324 -17.89 -12.00 22.21
C LEU A 324 -17.84 -12.20 23.73
N LEU A 325 -18.52 -13.23 24.25
CA LEU A 325 -18.55 -13.53 25.69
C LEU A 325 -17.12 -13.75 26.22
N ILE A 326 -16.36 -14.62 25.55
CA ILE A 326 -14.99 -14.95 25.97
C ILE A 326 -14.06 -13.74 25.86
N GLU A 327 -14.14 -12.96 24.78
CA GLU A 327 -13.33 -11.74 24.64
C GLU A 327 -13.62 -10.72 25.73
N LYS A 328 -14.88 -10.58 26.15
CA LYS A 328 -15.26 -9.65 27.22
C LYS A 328 -14.79 -10.11 28.60
N GLU A 329 -14.79 -11.41 28.87
CA GLU A 329 -14.35 -11.95 30.17
C GLU A 329 -12.82 -11.97 30.32
N GLN A 330 -12.09 -12.27 29.25
CA GLN A 330 -10.65 -12.56 29.33
C GLN A 330 -9.77 -11.39 28.88
N GLY A 331 -10.32 -10.47 28.09
CA GLY A 331 -9.57 -9.40 27.45
C GLY A 331 -8.66 -9.87 26.31
N PHE A 332 -8.37 -8.95 25.38
CA PHE A 332 -7.68 -9.27 24.12
C PHE A 332 -6.30 -9.92 24.30
N VAL A 333 -5.45 -9.37 25.18
CA VAL A 333 -4.05 -9.81 25.31
C VAL A 333 -3.96 -11.26 25.80
N SER A 334 -4.76 -11.62 26.81
CA SER A 334 -4.81 -12.99 27.34
C SER A 334 -5.29 -13.98 26.28
N LEU A 335 -6.36 -13.59 25.57
CA LEU A 335 -6.97 -14.44 24.56
C LEU A 335 -6.08 -14.64 23.32
N ALA A 336 -5.37 -13.59 22.88
CA ALA A 336 -4.44 -13.68 21.75
C ALA A 336 -3.29 -14.65 22.07
N ASN A 337 -2.70 -14.55 23.27
CA ASN A 337 -1.65 -15.48 23.72
C ASN A 337 -2.16 -16.92 23.78
N GLN A 338 -3.38 -17.13 24.32
CA GLN A 338 -3.97 -18.46 24.40
C GLN A 338 -4.27 -19.02 23.00
N SER A 339 -4.78 -18.19 22.08
CA SER A 339 -4.99 -18.58 20.68
C SER A 339 -3.68 -19.03 20.05
N GLU A 340 -2.60 -18.25 20.16
CA GLU A 340 -1.26 -18.64 19.69
C GLU A 340 -0.77 -19.96 20.28
N TYR A 341 -0.94 -20.15 21.60
CA TYR A 341 -0.62 -21.40 22.28
C TYR A 341 -1.40 -22.58 21.70
N THR A 342 -2.72 -22.44 21.48
CA THR A 342 -3.53 -23.50 20.86
C THR A 342 -3.11 -23.82 19.43
N LYS A 343 -2.52 -22.87 18.69
CA LYS A 343 -1.98 -23.13 17.35
C LYS A 343 -0.71 -23.96 17.40
N GLN A 344 0.14 -23.71 18.39
CA GLN A 344 1.42 -24.38 18.54
C GLN A 344 1.30 -25.76 19.20
N TYR A 345 0.32 -25.95 20.09
CA TYR A 345 0.13 -27.17 20.88
C TYR A 345 -1.31 -27.71 20.73
N SER A 346 -1.72 -28.05 19.51
CA SER A 346 -3.10 -28.48 19.23
C SER A 346 -3.52 -29.78 19.91
N GLU A 347 -2.56 -30.59 20.37
CA GLU A 347 -2.80 -31.85 21.10
C GLU A 347 -3.21 -31.61 22.57
N GLU A 348 -2.73 -30.54 23.19
CA GLU A 348 -3.01 -30.22 24.60
C GLU A 348 -4.28 -29.38 24.77
N CYS A 349 -4.54 -28.45 23.83
CA CYS A 349 -5.71 -27.59 23.87
C CYS A 349 -6.44 -27.63 22.51
N PRO A 350 -7.41 -28.54 22.33
CA PRO A 350 -8.03 -28.78 21.05
C PRO A 350 -9.14 -27.79 20.71
N SER A 351 -9.50 -26.82 21.56
CA SER A 351 -10.40 -25.74 21.16
C SER A 351 -10.32 -24.58 22.15
N LEU A 352 -10.18 -23.36 21.63
CA LEU A 352 -10.16 -22.15 22.43
C LEU A 352 -11.51 -21.93 23.16
N ILE A 353 -12.63 -22.25 22.50
CA ILE A 353 -13.95 -22.19 23.15
C ILE A 353 -14.04 -23.23 24.26
N ALA A 354 -13.61 -24.47 24.01
CA ALA A 354 -13.67 -25.54 25.01
C ALA A 354 -12.74 -25.29 26.21
N TYR A 355 -11.66 -24.52 26.02
CA TYR A 355 -10.76 -24.12 27.11
C TYR A 355 -11.46 -23.24 28.15
N TYR A 356 -12.20 -22.22 27.69
CA TYR A 356 -12.94 -21.32 28.60
C TYR A 356 -14.32 -21.88 29.00
N TYR A 357 -14.94 -22.65 28.12
CA TYR A 357 -16.27 -23.23 28.30
C TYR A 357 -16.26 -24.73 27.95
N PRO A 358 -15.73 -25.59 28.84
CA PRO A 358 -15.64 -27.04 28.60
C PRO A 358 -17.01 -27.70 28.51
N ASP A 359 -17.99 -27.20 29.27
CA ASP A 359 -19.39 -27.60 29.17
C ASP A 359 -20.11 -26.83 28.06
N LYS A 360 -20.82 -27.54 27.18
CA LYS A 360 -21.58 -26.90 26.08
C LYS A 360 -22.64 -25.94 26.63
N LEU A 361 -22.46 -24.66 26.29
CA LEU A 361 -23.40 -23.61 26.68
C LEU A 361 -24.63 -23.64 25.77
N SER A 362 -25.81 -23.85 26.34
CA SER A 362 -27.07 -23.71 25.59
C SER A 362 -27.28 -22.26 25.13
N GLU A 363 -27.96 -22.05 24.01
CA GLU A 363 -28.26 -20.70 23.50
C GLU A 363 -28.97 -19.81 24.52
N ARG A 364 -29.86 -20.39 25.34
CA ARG A 364 -30.54 -19.67 26.43
C ARG A 364 -29.56 -19.16 27.49
N LYS A 365 -28.67 -20.02 27.96
CA LYS A 365 -27.63 -19.66 28.94
C LYS A 365 -26.68 -18.62 28.37
N LEU A 366 -26.21 -18.80 27.13
CA LEU A 366 -25.34 -17.83 26.45
C LEU A 366 -25.97 -16.44 26.38
N ASN A 367 -27.25 -16.36 25.99
CA ASN A 367 -27.95 -15.08 25.97
C ASN A 367 -28.08 -14.48 27.38
N GLN A 368 -28.30 -15.29 28.42
CA GLN A 368 -28.34 -14.81 29.81
C GLN A 368 -27.00 -14.21 30.25
N TYR A 369 -25.87 -14.86 29.95
CA TYR A 369 -24.53 -14.32 30.27
C TYR A 369 -24.26 -12.99 29.56
N LEU A 370 -24.57 -12.91 28.25
CA LEU A 370 -24.39 -11.66 27.50
C LEU A 370 -25.30 -10.53 28.02
N THR A 371 -26.50 -10.85 28.51
CA THR A 371 -27.38 -9.86 29.16
C THR A 371 -26.91 -9.48 30.56
N ALA A 372 -26.26 -10.38 31.30
CA ALA A 372 -25.69 -10.06 32.61
C ALA A 372 -24.50 -9.07 32.47
N LEU A 373 -23.64 -9.29 31.48
CA LEU A 373 -22.54 -8.37 31.15
C LEU A 373 -23.03 -6.96 30.77
N GLN A 374 -24.25 -6.84 30.23
CA GLN A 374 -24.87 -5.54 29.95
C GLN A 374 -25.20 -4.73 31.20
N MET A 375 -25.33 -5.37 32.38
CA MET A 375 -25.63 -4.68 33.64
C MET A 375 -24.39 -4.25 34.43
N GLU A 376 -23.20 -4.76 34.07
CA GLU A 376 -21.93 -4.48 34.77
C GLU A 376 -21.12 -3.34 34.14
N VAL A 377 -21.49 -2.91 32.93
CA VAL A 377 -20.92 -1.78 32.16
C VAL A 377 -21.78 -0.54 32.35
#